data_AF-A0A5C3NN97-F1
#
_entry.id   AF-A0A5C3NN97-F1
#
_cell.length_a   1.000
_cell.length_b   1.000
_cell.length_c   1.000
_cell.angle_alpha   90.00
_cell.angle_beta   90.00
_cell.angle_gamma   90.00
#
_symmetry.space_group_name_H-M   'P 1'
#
loop_
_entity.id
_entity.type
_entity.pdbx_description
1 polymer ?
#
loop_
_entity_poly.entity_id
_entity_poly.type
_entity_poly.pdbx_seq_one_letter_code
_entity_poly.pdbx_strand_id
1 'polypeptide(L)'
;MHDLIHQCADGRMLDVWRVEVNRRNPGHATLEDFASSTPTWEAIEAISLSLVASYVDKPASQDGDFRNASLVLGRLLLYVELCHAMKHGDIGRVERTFLHWVFVFKKVGKHKYATELVRIMNELNHVYPPGLARAIRLNWLCNPTGKPDGFRAVDWLVELMNLFTKVVYGSSGYTRTFQLIIKQSPLIELFRKVHTLFQDNFHLVHRSVRHAPPDTASTLKVLLDELKKHNPHMCTPNRPAEVKLEDHLREGMYILQTTTGIARETEVTGTDTEEGQGEDEELDIEVDIDDLEAAE
;
A
#
# COMPACT_ATOMS: atom_id res chain seq x y z
N MET A 1 -4.92 3.33 -8.05
CA MET A 1 -5.56 2.38 -7.09
C MET A 1 -5.16 2.64 -5.62
N HIS A 2 -3.87 2.84 -5.32
CA HIS A 2 -3.39 3.08 -3.95
C HIS A 2 -4.01 4.30 -3.26
N ASP A 3 -4.18 5.42 -3.98
CA ASP A 3 -4.79 6.63 -3.43
C ASP A 3 -6.22 6.42 -2.94
N LEU A 4 -7.00 5.58 -3.65
CA LEU A 4 -8.36 5.27 -3.25
C LEU A 4 -8.40 4.51 -1.92
N ILE A 5 -7.45 3.59 -1.70
CA ILE A 5 -7.33 2.83 -0.45
C ILE A 5 -6.98 3.77 0.69
N HIS A 6 -6.04 4.71 0.47
CA HIS A 6 -5.68 5.73 1.46
C HIS A 6 -6.85 6.67 1.78
N GLN A 7 -7.54 7.21 0.78
CA GLN A 7 -8.72 8.07 0.98
C GLN A 7 -9.83 7.33 1.75
N CYS A 8 -10.03 6.04 1.47
CA CYS A 8 -10.97 5.20 2.21
C CYS A 8 -10.53 4.98 3.67
N ALA A 9 -9.23 4.81 3.92
CA ALA A 9 -8.68 4.71 5.27
C ALA A 9 -8.88 6.02 6.03
N ASP A 10 -8.51 7.15 5.42
CA ASP A 10 -8.60 8.48 6.01
C ASP A 10 -10.04 8.83 6.40
N GLY A 11 -11.00 8.65 5.48
CA GLY A 11 -12.41 8.93 5.76
C GLY A 11 -12.97 8.08 6.91
N ARG A 12 -12.61 6.79 6.98
CA ARG A 12 -13.05 5.90 8.06
C ARG A 12 -12.37 6.21 9.39
N MET A 13 -11.08 6.54 9.39
CA MET A 13 -10.37 6.98 10.59
C MET A 13 -11.00 8.27 11.13
N LEU A 14 -11.24 9.25 10.28
CA LEU A 14 -11.88 10.51 10.65
C LEU A 14 -13.30 10.29 11.23
N ASP A 15 -14.10 9.40 10.65
CA ASP A 15 -15.43 9.11 11.21
C ASP A 15 -15.35 8.41 12.58
N VAL A 16 -14.42 7.47 12.76
CA VAL A 16 -14.17 6.80 14.05
C VAL A 16 -13.69 7.80 15.11
N TRP A 17 -12.83 8.75 14.74
CA TRP A 17 -12.46 9.89 15.60
C TRP A 17 -13.67 10.73 15.99
N ARG A 18 -14.52 11.10 15.01
CA ARG A 18 -15.73 11.90 15.24
C ARG A 18 -16.64 11.23 16.26
N VAL A 19 -16.91 9.93 16.07
CA VAL A 19 -17.79 9.15 16.96
C VAL A 19 -17.21 9.08 18.36
N GLU A 20 -15.92 8.74 18.51
CA GLU A 20 -15.30 8.56 19.82
C GLU A 20 -15.14 9.87 20.59
N VAL A 21 -14.77 10.96 19.92
CA VAL A 21 -14.59 12.24 20.58
C VAL A 21 -15.92 12.79 21.07
N ASN A 22 -16.97 12.71 20.25
CA ASN A 22 -18.33 13.07 20.67
C ASN A 22 -18.82 12.18 21.83
N ARG A 23 -18.50 10.88 21.81
CA ARG A 23 -18.81 9.94 22.90
C ARG A 23 -18.13 10.33 24.22
N ARG A 24 -16.90 10.86 24.16
CA ARG A 24 -16.12 11.27 25.33
C ARG A 24 -16.54 12.63 25.87
N ASN A 25 -16.83 13.58 24.98
CA ASN A 25 -17.31 14.91 25.32
C ASN A 25 -18.41 15.32 24.34
N PRO A 26 -19.69 15.34 24.76
CA PRO A 26 -20.79 15.78 23.90
C PRO A 26 -20.67 17.23 23.41
N GLY A 27 -19.82 18.05 24.04
CA GLY A 27 -19.48 19.39 23.55
C GLY A 27 -18.61 19.40 22.29
N HIS A 28 -18.06 18.25 21.89
CA HIS A 28 -17.31 18.07 20.65
C HIS A 28 -18.16 17.33 19.61
N ALA A 29 -19.19 17.98 19.11
CA ALA A 29 -20.11 17.39 18.13
C ALA A 29 -19.41 17.12 16.78
N THR A 30 -18.38 17.91 16.46
CA THR A 30 -17.59 17.82 15.24
C THR A 30 -16.08 17.66 15.53
N LEU A 31 -15.31 17.28 14.52
CA LEU A 31 -13.85 17.22 14.63
C LEU A 31 -13.25 18.62 14.75
N GLU A 32 -13.91 19.62 14.17
CA GLU A 32 -13.56 21.03 14.26
C GLU A 32 -13.70 21.57 15.69
N ASP A 33 -14.76 21.16 16.41
CA ASP A 33 -14.94 21.49 17.83
C ASP A 33 -13.80 20.90 18.67
N PHE A 34 -13.44 19.64 18.39
CA PHE A 34 -12.32 18.99 19.06
C PHE A 34 -10.99 19.65 18.77
N ALA A 35 -10.69 19.95 17.51
CA ALA A 35 -9.46 20.64 17.12
C ALA A 35 -9.37 22.03 17.78
N SER A 36 -10.50 22.74 17.88
CA SER A 36 -10.59 24.04 18.54
C SER A 36 -10.36 23.97 20.06
N SER A 37 -10.56 22.80 20.68
CA SER A 37 -10.21 22.57 22.09
C SER A 37 -8.71 22.46 22.34
N THR A 38 -7.88 22.42 21.29
CA THR A 38 -6.41 22.30 21.37
C THR A 38 -5.97 21.12 22.25
N PRO A 39 -6.33 19.87 21.91
CA PRO A 39 -6.03 18.71 22.72
C PRO A 39 -4.51 18.51 22.83
N THR A 40 -4.04 18.09 24.01
CA THR A 40 -2.62 17.77 24.20
C THR A 40 -2.24 16.50 23.42
N TRP A 41 -0.96 16.32 23.14
CA TRP A 41 -0.48 15.13 22.44
C TRP A 41 -0.81 13.84 23.20
N GLU A 42 -0.68 13.85 24.53
CA GLU A 42 -1.01 12.72 25.39
C GLU A 42 -2.51 12.37 25.32
N ALA A 43 -3.37 13.38 25.18
CA ALA A 43 -4.81 13.16 25.00
C ALA A 43 -5.11 12.53 23.63
N ILE A 44 -4.43 12.98 22.57
CA ILE A 44 -4.55 12.40 21.22
C ILE A 44 -4.09 10.94 21.23
N GLU A 45 -2.95 10.64 21.86
CA GLU A 45 -2.43 9.28 21.98
C GLU A 45 -3.39 8.37 22.76
N ALA A 46 -3.89 8.85 23.90
CA ALA A 46 -4.84 8.10 24.72
C ALA A 46 -6.18 7.84 24.01
N ILE A 47 -6.66 8.79 23.19
CA ILE A 47 -7.83 8.57 22.33
C ILE A 47 -7.49 7.53 21.27
N SER A 48 -6.35 7.66 20.59
CA SER A 48 -5.91 6.74 19.53
C SER A 48 -5.88 5.28 20.01
N LEU A 49 -5.33 5.02 21.18
CA LEU A 49 -5.31 3.67 21.78
C LEU A 49 -6.73 3.13 22.04
N SER A 50 -7.64 4.00 22.49
CA SER A 50 -9.05 3.64 22.67
C SER A 50 -9.77 3.39 21.35
N LEU A 51 -9.43 4.10 20.28
CA LEU A 51 -9.97 3.85 18.95
C LEU A 51 -9.60 2.45 18.47
N VAL A 52 -8.33 2.08 18.60
CA VAL A 52 -7.87 0.72 18.25
C VAL A 52 -8.62 -0.32 19.10
N ALA A 53 -8.71 -0.10 20.41
CA ALA A 53 -9.40 -1.01 21.31
C ALA A 53 -10.90 -1.14 21.02
N SER A 54 -11.56 -0.09 20.53
CA SER A 54 -13.03 -0.05 20.39
C SER A 54 -13.51 -0.35 18.97
N TYR A 55 -12.80 0.06 17.93
CA TYR A 55 -13.31 0.08 16.54
C TYR A 55 -12.54 -0.81 15.57
N VAL A 56 -11.34 -1.28 15.93
CA VAL A 56 -10.52 -2.10 15.04
C VAL A 56 -10.76 -3.58 15.31
N ASP A 57 -11.02 -4.33 14.24
CA ASP A 57 -11.11 -5.79 14.21
C ASP A 57 -12.04 -6.38 15.30
N LYS A 58 -13.36 -6.12 15.17
CA LYS A 58 -14.41 -6.56 16.09
C LYS A 58 -15.26 -7.69 15.47
N PRO A 59 -14.69 -8.87 15.21
CA PRO A 59 -15.39 -9.97 14.51
C PRO A 59 -16.60 -10.52 15.27
N ALA A 60 -16.59 -10.36 16.60
CA ALA A 60 -17.61 -10.88 17.53
C ALA A 60 -18.73 -9.88 17.84
N SER A 61 -18.70 -8.70 17.20
CA SER A 61 -19.78 -7.73 17.35
C SER A 61 -21.11 -8.32 16.88
N GLN A 62 -22.16 -8.10 17.69
CA GLN A 62 -23.55 -8.46 17.34
C GLN A 62 -24.20 -7.44 16.39
N ASP A 63 -23.63 -6.23 16.29
CA ASP A 63 -23.95 -5.28 15.23
C ASP A 63 -23.17 -5.67 13.97
N GLY A 64 -23.89 -6.08 12.93
CA GLY A 64 -23.35 -6.54 11.67
C GLY A 64 -22.64 -5.43 10.87
N ASP A 65 -23.22 -4.24 10.82
CA ASP A 65 -22.61 -3.10 10.09
C ASP A 65 -21.34 -2.65 10.78
N PHE A 66 -21.39 -2.54 12.12
CA PHE A 66 -20.22 -2.21 12.92
C PHE A 66 -19.14 -3.29 12.82
N ARG A 67 -19.53 -4.57 12.87
CA ARG A 67 -18.61 -5.69 12.62
C ARG A 67 -17.91 -5.50 11.28
N ASN A 68 -18.66 -5.31 10.20
CA ASN A 68 -18.10 -5.13 8.86
C ASN A 68 -17.16 -3.92 8.78
N ALA A 69 -17.58 -2.78 9.33
CA ALA A 69 -16.80 -1.56 9.36
C ALA A 69 -15.47 -1.75 10.12
N SER A 70 -15.50 -2.47 11.25
CA SER A 70 -14.31 -2.78 12.04
C SER A 70 -13.30 -3.68 11.30
N LEU A 71 -13.80 -4.64 10.52
CA LEU A 71 -12.96 -5.54 9.70
C LEU A 71 -12.36 -4.79 8.51
N VAL A 72 -13.11 -3.89 7.89
CA VAL A 72 -12.59 -3.01 6.83
C VAL A 72 -11.50 -2.11 7.39
N LEU A 73 -11.75 -1.44 8.52
CA LEU A 73 -10.76 -0.57 9.16
C LEU A 73 -9.49 -1.32 9.54
N GLY A 74 -9.60 -2.52 10.11
CA GLY A 74 -8.43 -3.35 10.43
C GLY A 74 -7.56 -3.69 9.21
N ARG A 75 -8.19 -4.02 8.08
CA ARG A 75 -7.47 -4.29 6.81
C ARG A 75 -6.84 -3.02 6.23
N LEU A 76 -7.54 -1.89 6.27
CA LEU A 76 -7.00 -0.61 5.79
C LEU A 76 -5.80 -0.16 6.64
N LEU A 77 -5.85 -0.31 7.96
CA LEU A 77 -4.74 0.03 8.84
C LEU A 77 -3.51 -0.87 8.61
N LEU A 78 -3.72 -2.17 8.33
CA LEU A 78 -2.62 -3.07 7.93
C LEU A 78 -1.93 -2.57 6.65
N TYR A 79 -2.71 -2.09 5.68
CA TYR A 79 -2.19 -1.52 4.44
C TYR A 79 -1.46 -0.20 4.66
N VAL A 80 -2.04 0.71 5.45
CA VAL A 80 -1.40 1.99 5.82
C VAL A 80 -0.07 1.75 6.55
N GLU A 81 0.00 0.78 7.47
CA GLU A 81 1.23 0.42 8.16
C GLU A 81 2.32 -0.08 7.20
N LEU A 82 1.96 -0.96 6.26
CA LEU A 82 2.88 -1.44 5.23
C LEU A 82 3.44 -0.28 4.39
N CYS A 83 2.58 0.58 3.86
CA CYS A 83 2.98 1.73 3.07
C CYS A 83 3.84 2.71 3.86
N HIS A 84 3.46 3.01 5.10
CA HIS A 84 4.21 3.88 5.98
C HIS A 84 5.61 3.31 6.27
N ALA A 85 5.71 2.02 6.60
CA ALA A 85 6.98 1.35 6.85
C ALA A 85 7.89 1.36 5.62
N MET A 86 7.34 1.06 4.44
CA MET A 86 8.08 1.12 3.17
C MET A 86 8.59 2.53 2.87
N LYS A 87 7.75 3.55 3.03
CA LYS A 87 8.11 4.96 2.79
C LYS A 87 9.24 5.44 3.70
N HIS A 88 9.27 4.95 4.94
CA HIS A 88 10.32 5.25 5.92
C HIS A 88 11.57 4.37 5.79
N GLY A 89 11.57 3.36 4.91
CA GLY A 89 12.67 2.41 4.79
C GLY A 89 12.81 1.43 5.96
N ASP A 90 11.77 1.28 6.80
CA ASP A 90 11.80 0.38 7.96
C ASP A 90 11.40 -1.04 7.55
N ILE A 91 12.41 -1.80 7.12
CA ILE A 91 12.22 -3.18 6.68
C ILE A 91 11.71 -4.11 7.78
N GLY A 92 12.04 -3.82 9.04
CA GLY A 92 11.59 -4.62 10.18
C GLY A 92 10.09 -4.48 10.37
N ARG A 93 9.54 -3.27 10.24
CA ARG A 93 8.10 -3.04 10.25
C ARG A 93 7.40 -3.68 9.05
N VAL A 94 8.00 -3.61 7.85
CA VAL A 94 7.48 -4.30 6.66
C VAL A 94 7.33 -5.80 6.92
N GLU A 95 8.38 -6.47 7.40
CA GLU A 95 8.34 -7.91 7.69
C GLU A 95 7.29 -8.28 8.75
N ARG A 96 7.04 -7.43 9.75
CA ARG A 96 6.00 -7.68 10.77
C ARG A 96 4.58 -7.74 10.17
N THR A 97 4.35 -7.11 9.03
CA THR A 97 3.05 -7.17 8.34
C THR A 97 2.86 -8.48 7.56
N PHE A 98 3.94 -9.19 7.20
CA PHE A 98 3.87 -10.32 6.26
C PHE A 98 2.96 -11.44 6.71
N LEU A 99 2.97 -11.82 7.99
CA LEU A 99 2.11 -12.90 8.48
C LEU A 99 0.62 -12.58 8.28
N HIS A 100 0.24 -11.32 8.51
CA HIS A 100 -1.14 -10.87 8.29
C HIS A 100 -1.49 -10.91 6.80
N TRP A 101 -0.57 -10.49 5.93
CA TRP A 101 -0.75 -10.59 4.47
C TRP A 101 -0.82 -12.03 3.97
N VAL A 102 -0.04 -12.95 4.54
CA VAL A 102 -0.11 -14.38 4.24
C VAL A 102 -1.52 -14.91 4.50
N PHE A 103 -2.14 -14.55 5.63
CA PHE A 103 -3.50 -14.97 5.94
C PHE A 103 -4.49 -14.42 4.91
N VAL A 104 -4.43 -13.11 4.63
CA VAL A 104 -5.29 -12.48 3.62
C VAL A 104 -5.15 -13.19 2.26
N PHE A 105 -3.92 -13.37 1.79
CA PHE A 105 -3.63 -14.01 0.50
C PHE A 105 -4.08 -15.46 0.43
N LYS A 106 -3.92 -16.24 1.51
CA LYS A 106 -4.46 -17.61 1.54
C LYS A 106 -5.97 -17.63 1.40
N LYS A 107 -6.69 -16.71 2.06
CA LYS A 107 -8.15 -16.67 1.96
C LYS A 107 -8.63 -16.17 0.60
N VAL A 108 -7.98 -15.16 0.01
CA VAL A 108 -8.41 -14.61 -1.30
C VAL A 108 -7.90 -15.41 -2.51
N GLY A 109 -7.39 -16.63 -2.32
CA GLY A 109 -6.90 -17.49 -3.40
C GLY A 109 -5.55 -17.08 -4.02
N LYS A 110 -4.84 -16.13 -3.42
CA LYS A 110 -3.51 -15.66 -3.86
C LYS A 110 -2.41 -16.55 -3.28
N HIS A 111 -2.50 -17.85 -3.52
CA HIS A 111 -1.68 -18.86 -2.87
C HIS A 111 -0.19 -18.73 -3.17
N LYS A 112 0.20 -18.35 -4.39
CA LYS A 112 1.60 -18.11 -4.78
C LYS A 112 2.25 -17.03 -3.93
N TYR A 113 1.59 -15.89 -3.77
CA TYR A 113 2.05 -14.79 -2.92
C TYR A 113 2.17 -15.20 -1.44
N ALA A 114 1.16 -15.92 -0.92
CA ALA A 114 1.22 -16.42 0.44
C ALA A 114 2.39 -17.40 0.66
N THR A 115 2.61 -18.32 -0.29
CA THR A 115 3.70 -19.30 -0.21
C THR A 115 5.06 -18.61 -0.27
N GLU A 116 5.26 -17.64 -1.18
CA GLU A 116 6.53 -16.92 -1.28
C GLU A 116 6.81 -16.07 -0.04
N LEU A 117 5.80 -15.40 0.52
CA LEU A 117 5.97 -14.66 1.79
C LEU A 117 6.36 -15.58 2.94
N VAL A 118 5.74 -16.75 3.08
CA VAL A 118 6.14 -17.73 4.11
C VAL A 118 7.56 -18.24 3.86
N ARG A 119 7.90 -18.50 2.59
CA ARG A 119 9.24 -18.96 2.20
C ARG A 119 10.30 -17.92 2.55
N ILE A 120 10.14 -16.67 2.11
CA ILE A 120 11.15 -15.63 2.36
C ILE A 120 11.29 -15.33 3.85
N MET A 121 10.20 -15.35 4.62
CA MET A 121 10.24 -15.24 6.07
C MET A 121 11.06 -16.37 6.70
N ASN A 122 10.84 -17.62 6.29
CA ASN A 122 11.61 -18.75 6.79
C ASN A 122 13.09 -18.65 6.39
N GLU A 123 13.35 -18.30 5.13
CA GLU A 123 14.71 -18.23 4.61
C GLU A 123 15.54 -17.15 5.31
N LEU A 124 14.99 -15.95 5.49
CA LEU A 124 15.68 -14.83 6.13
C LEU A 124 15.93 -15.02 7.63
N ASN A 125 15.10 -15.81 8.31
CA ASN A 125 15.18 -16.00 9.76
C ASN A 125 15.91 -17.28 10.16
N HIS A 126 15.90 -18.31 9.31
CA HIS A 126 16.36 -19.65 9.71
C HIS A 126 17.31 -20.33 8.73
N VAL A 127 17.37 -19.91 7.45
CA VAL A 127 18.16 -20.60 6.42
C VAL A 127 19.41 -19.83 6.04
N TYR A 128 19.28 -18.54 5.73
CA TYR A 128 20.39 -17.75 5.23
C TYR A 128 21.38 -17.35 6.33
N PRO A 129 22.70 -17.34 6.02
CA PRO A 129 23.69 -16.75 6.91
C PRO A 129 23.33 -15.29 7.26
N PRO A 130 23.60 -14.81 8.47
CA PRO A 130 23.19 -13.46 8.90
C PRO A 130 23.63 -12.33 7.97
N GLY A 131 24.83 -12.45 7.38
CA GLY A 131 25.35 -11.47 6.41
C GLY A 131 24.52 -11.41 5.12
N LEU A 132 24.12 -12.57 4.58
CA LEU A 132 23.29 -12.66 3.38
C LEU A 132 21.86 -12.18 3.66
N ALA A 133 21.26 -12.62 4.78
CA ALA A 133 19.92 -12.18 5.17
C ALA A 133 19.86 -10.65 5.35
N ARG A 134 20.91 -10.05 5.95
CA ARG A 134 21.04 -8.60 6.04
C ARG A 134 21.19 -7.94 4.67
N ALA A 135 22.01 -8.50 3.78
CA ALA A 135 22.19 -7.97 2.43
C ALA A 135 20.87 -7.96 1.65
N ILE A 136 20.08 -9.04 1.71
CA ILE A 136 18.77 -9.13 1.05
C ILE A 136 17.82 -8.05 1.60
N ARG A 137 17.69 -7.92 2.93
CA ARG A 137 16.84 -6.91 3.58
C ARG A 137 17.19 -5.48 3.17
N LEU A 138 18.49 -5.18 3.04
CA LEU A 138 18.96 -3.86 2.60
C LEU A 138 18.70 -3.56 1.12
N ASN A 139 18.35 -4.57 0.32
CA ASN A 139 18.09 -4.43 -1.12
C ASN A 139 16.59 -4.53 -1.47
N TRP A 140 15.68 -4.59 -0.51
CA TRP A 140 14.23 -4.53 -0.80
C TRP A 140 13.75 -3.13 -1.09
N LEU A 141 14.31 -2.14 -0.38
CA LEU A 141 13.94 -0.74 -0.49
C LEU A 141 15.17 0.09 -0.83
N CYS A 142 14.99 1.08 -1.70
CA CYS A 142 16.00 2.09 -2.01
C CYS A 142 15.40 3.48 -1.85
N ASN A 143 16.24 4.48 -1.60
CA ASN A 143 15.83 5.88 -1.57
C ASN A 143 16.60 6.67 -2.64
N PRO A 144 16.09 6.72 -3.89
CA PRO A 144 16.74 7.43 -4.99
C PRO A 144 16.96 8.91 -4.71
N THR A 145 16.06 9.53 -3.93
CA THR A 145 16.05 10.97 -3.66
C THR A 145 16.98 11.40 -2.53
N GLY A 146 17.32 10.48 -1.63
CA GLY A 146 18.01 10.77 -0.37
C GLY A 146 17.19 11.59 0.66
N LYS A 147 15.93 11.93 0.36
CA LYS A 147 15.07 12.73 1.25
C LYS A 147 14.36 11.83 2.28
N PRO A 148 13.97 12.38 3.46
CA PRO A 148 13.06 11.68 4.36
C PRO A 148 11.81 11.22 3.60
N ASP A 149 11.28 10.05 3.94
CA ASP A 149 10.10 9.46 3.29
C ASP A 149 10.25 9.16 1.78
N GLY A 150 11.47 9.18 1.26
CA GLY A 150 11.79 8.95 -0.15
C GLY A 150 12.03 7.48 -0.53
N PHE A 151 11.83 6.53 0.39
CA PHE A 151 12.03 5.12 0.07
C PHE A 151 10.96 4.58 -0.88
N ARG A 152 11.39 3.67 -1.75
CA ARG A 152 10.58 2.93 -2.73
C ARG A 152 11.04 1.48 -2.76
N ALA A 153 10.15 0.58 -3.18
CA ALA A 153 10.54 -0.78 -3.53
C ALA A 153 11.59 -0.73 -4.65
N VAL A 154 12.64 -1.55 -4.57
CA VAL A 154 13.68 -1.58 -5.61
C VAL A 154 13.10 -1.93 -6.98
N ASP A 155 12.06 -2.76 -7.02
CA ASP A 155 11.35 -3.12 -8.24
C ASP A 155 10.85 -1.90 -9.01
N TRP A 156 10.31 -0.89 -8.31
CA TRP A 156 9.88 0.38 -8.91
C TRP A 156 11.02 1.09 -9.65
N LEU A 157 12.24 1.07 -9.09
CA LEU A 157 13.41 1.64 -9.76
C LEU A 157 13.83 0.80 -10.98
N VAL A 158 13.71 -0.52 -10.88
CA VAL A 158 14.03 -1.43 -12.00
C VAL A 158 13.02 -1.26 -13.14
N GLU A 159 11.73 -1.10 -12.84
CA GLU A 159 10.69 -0.79 -13.82
C GLU A 159 10.93 0.56 -14.49
N LEU A 160 11.30 1.58 -13.73
CA LEU A 160 11.69 2.89 -14.26
C LEU A 160 12.87 2.77 -15.24
N MET A 161 13.91 2.02 -14.87
CA MET A 161 15.05 1.78 -15.76
C MET A 161 14.65 0.97 -17.00
N ASN A 162 13.71 0.03 -16.87
CA ASN A 162 13.16 -0.72 -18.00
C ASN A 162 12.40 0.20 -18.97
N LEU A 163 11.58 1.12 -18.47
CA LEU A 163 10.87 2.11 -19.27
C LEU A 163 11.86 2.96 -20.07
N PHE A 164 12.89 3.52 -19.41
CA PHE A 164 13.90 4.31 -20.09
C PHE A 164 14.66 3.52 -21.16
N THR A 165 15.00 2.27 -20.85
CA THR A 165 15.73 1.40 -21.78
C THR A 165 14.89 1.03 -23.01
N LYS A 166 13.61 0.72 -22.81
CA LYS A 166 12.74 0.17 -23.85
C LYS A 166 12.04 1.23 -24.68
N VAL A 167 11.60 2.32 -24.04
CA VAL A 167 10.68 3.29 -24.62
C VAL A 167 11.36 4.63 -24.91
N VAL A 168 12.04 5.21 -23.93
CA VAL A 168 12.56 6.59 -24.05
C VAL A 168 13.87 6.66 -24.84
N TYR A 169 14.86 5.84 -24.47
CA TYR A 169 16.17 5.80 -25.11
C TYR A 169 16.35 4.59 -26.03
N GLY A 170 15.30 3.79 -26.17
CA GLY A 170 15.27 2.68 -27.12
C GLY A 170 15.39 3.22 -28.55
N SER A 171 16.36 2.72 -29.31
CA SER A 171 16.42 3.00 -30.75
C SER A 171 15.20 2.39 -31.47
N SER A 172 14.67 3.06 -32.49
CA SER A 172 13.57 2.56 -33.31
C SER A 172 14.07 1.77 -34.54
N GLY A 173 13.27 0.80 -34.98
CA GLY A 173 13.53 0.04 -36.22
C GLY A 173 14.74 -0.90 -36.17
N TYR A 174 15.38 -1.09 -37.32
CA TYR A 174 16.41 -2.13 -37.54
C TYR A 174 17.73 -1.91 -36.77
N THR A 175 17.94 -0.71 -36.21
CA THR A 175 19.14 -0.36 -35.43
C THR A 175 19.05 -0.80 -33.97
N ARG A 176 17.86 -1.26 -33.53
CA ARG A 176 17.63 -1.80 -32.18
C ARG A 176 18.26 -3.18 -32.02
N THR A 177 19.53 -3.17 -31.65
CA THR A 177 20.29 -4.39 -31.34
C THR A 177 20.48 -4.52 -29.83
N PHE A 178 20.51 -5.76 -29.35
CA PHE A 178 20.79 -6.07 -27.93
C PHE A 178 22.13 -5.48 -27.45
N GLN A 179 23.15 -5.49 -28.32
CA GLN A 179 24.45 -4.90 -28.04
C GLN A 179 24.40 -3.38 -27.82
N LEU A 180 23.56 -2.68 -28.59
CA LEU A 180 23.36 -1.24 -28.39
C LEU A 180 22.65 -0.96 -27.07
N ILE A 181 21.60 -1.73 -26.75
CA ILE A 181 20.86 -1.61 -25.48
C ILE A 181 21.80 -1.79 -24.27
N ILE A 182 22.66 -2.82 -24.29
CA ILE A 182 23.66 -3.04 -23.22
C ILE A 182 24.61 -1.84 -23.07
N LYS A 183 25.05 -1.25 -24.20
CA LYS A 183 25.95 -0.09 -24.16
C LYS A 183 25.26 1.17 -23.65
N GLN A 184 23.97 1.33 -23.92
CA GLN A 184 23.19 2.52 -23.55
C GLN A 184 22.62 2.46 -22.13
N SER A 185 22.25 1.27 -21.62
CA SER A 185 21.61 1.14 -20.31
C SER A 185 22.39 1.77 -19.13
N PRO A 186 23.73 1.66 -19.01
CA PRO A 186 24.45 2.34 -17.92
C PRO A 186 24.54 3.87 -18.10
N LEU A 187 24.16 4.39 -19.27
CA LEU A 187 24.22 5.82 -19.61
C LEU A 187 22.87 6.54 -19.47
N ILE A 188 21.79 5.84 -19.09
CA ILE A 188 20.44 6.40 -19.01
C ILE A 188 20.40 7.66 -18.14
N GLU A 189 21.00 7.61 -16.95
CA GLU A 189 21.09 8.78 -16.06
C GLU A 189 21.85 9.96 -16.66
N LEU A 190 22.88 9.68 -17.47
CA LEU A 190 23.59 10.74 -18.19
C LEU A 190 22.71 11.35 -19.28
N PHE A 191 21.98 10.52 -20.03
CA PHE A 191 21.05 11.01 -21.06
C PHE A 191 19.93 11.87 -20.46
N ARG A 192 19.39 11.46 -19.30
CA ARG A 192 18.41 12.24 -18.52
C ARG A 192 18.96 13.62 -18.17
N LYS A 193 20.13 13.68 -17.54
CA LYS A 193 20.78 14.94 -17.17
C LYS A 193 21.06 15.84 -18.35
N VAL A 194 21.45 15.28 -19.49
CA VAL A 194 21.65 16.06 -20.73
C VAL A 194 20.30 16.63 -21.21
N HIS A 195 19.21 15.85 -21.22
CA HIS A 195 17.88 16.36 -21.57
C HIS A 195 17.45 17.53 -20.67
N THR A 196 17.56 17.37 -19.34
CA THR A 196 17.23 18.44 -18.38
C THR A 196 18.08 19.69 -18.63
N LEU A 197 19.40 19.52 -18.82
CA LEU A 197 20.31 20.64 -19.12
C LEU A 197 19.89 21.40 -20.40
N PHE A 198 19.49 20.68 -21.45
CA PHE A 198 19.00 21.30 -22.66
C PHE A 198 17.67 22.04 -22.42
N GLN A 199 16.73 21.44 -21.70
CA GLN A 199 15.46 22.09 -21.36
C GLN A 199 15.65 23.39 -20.57
N ASP A 200 16.55 23.37 -19.57
CA ASP A 200 16.90 24.53 -18.75
C ASP A 200 17.52 25.66 -19.59
N ASN A 201 18.47 25.31 -20.47
CA ASN A 201 19.15 26.27 -21.34
C ASN A 201 18.20 26.93 -22.35
N PHE A 202 17.13 26.24 -22.77
CA PHE A 202 16.12 26.78 -23.67
C PHE A 202 14.94 27.43 -22.94
N HIS A 203 15.01 27.60 -21.63
CA HIS A 203 13.95 28.17 -20.80
C HIS A 203 12.58 27.52 -21.05
N LEU A 204 12.55 26.19 -21.16
CA LEU A 204 11.32 25.42 -21.21
C LEU A 204 10.68 25.30 -19.80
N VAL A 205 10.69 26.40 -19.03
CA VAL A 205 10.44 26.48 -17.58
C VAL A 205 8.96 26.29 -17.20
N HIS A 206 8.05 26.29 -18.18
CA HIS A 206 6.61 26.14 -17.95
C HIS A 206 6.12 24.68 -17.99
N ARG A 207 7.02 23.70 -17.95
CA ARG A 207 6.66 22.29 -17.80
C ARG A 207 6.67 21.91 -16.33
N SER A 208 5.46 21.75 -15.78
CA SER A 208 5.27 21.21 -14.46
C SER A 208 5.44 19.69 -14.52
N VAL A 209 6.64 19.19 -14.29
CA VAL A 209 6.90 17.73 -14.18
C VAL A 209 6.20 17.15 -12.95
N ARG A 210 5.89 17.99 -11.95
CA ARG A 210 5.18 17.58 -10.74
C ARG A 210 3.70 17.91 -10.85
N HIS A 211 2.86 16.89 -10.99
CA HIS A 211 1.43 17.07 -10.72
C HIS A 211 1.24 17.57 -9.29
N ALA A 212 0.50 18.66 -9.13
CA ALA A 212 0.07 19.09 -7.81
C ALA A 212 -0.71 17.93 -7.18
N PRO A 213 -0.49 17.62 -5.89
CA PRO A 213 -1.24 16.57 -5.24
C PRO A 213 -2.74 16.88 -5.35
N PRO A 214 -3.58 15.87 -5.63
CA PRO A 214 -5.01 16.08 -5.77
C PRO A 214 -5.60 16.64 -4.47
N ASP A 215 -6.44 17.66 -4.58
CA ASP A 215 -7.21 18.14 -3.43
C ASP A 215 -8.33 17.14 -3.10
N THR A 216 -8.13 16.38 -2.03
CA THR A 216 -9.05 15.34 -1.57
C THR A 216 -10.09 15.85 -0.57
N ALA A 217 -10.09 17.14 -0.22
CA ALA A 217 -10.97 17.68 0.81
C ALA A 217 -12.46 17.48 0.47
N SER A 218 -12.82 17.71 -0.79
CA SER A 218 -14.21 17.51 -1.27
C SER A 218 -14.62 16.04 -1.22
N THR A 219 -13.75 15.13 -1.67
CA THR A 219 -13.95 13.67 -1.63
C THR A 219 -14.13 13.17 -0.21
N LEU A 220 -13.24 13.58 0.70
CA LEU A 220 -13.31 13.19 2.12
C LEU A 220 -14.58 13.72 2.78
N LYS A 221 -15.01 14.94 2.45
CA LYS A 221 -16.26 15.50 2.96
C LYS A 221 -17.47 14.65 2.54
N VAL A 222 -17.59 14.32 1.24
CA VAL A 222 -18.68 13.49 0.73
C VAL A 222 -18.67 12.09 1.38
N LEU A 223 -17.49 11.48 1.50
CA LEU A 223 -17.35 10.18 2.16
C LEU A 223 -17.77 10.24 3.64
N LEU A 224 -17.36 11.29 4.37
CA LEU A 224 -17.74 11.49 5.77
C LEU A 224 -19.25 11.72 5.93
N ASP A 225 -19.88 12.43 5.01
CA ASP A 225 -21.33 12.67 5.06
C ASP A 225 -22.12 11.37 4.83
N GLU A 226 -21.67 10.50 3.91
CA GLU A 226 -22.27 9.17 3.75
C GLU A 226 -22.00 8.24 4.96
N LEU A 227 -20.79 8.25 5.52
CA LEU A 227 -20.49 7.51 6.75
C LEU A 227 -21.36 7.99 7.92
N LYS A 228 -21.56 9.30 8.10
CA LYS A 228 -22.45 9.89 9.11
C LYS A 228 -23.90 9.46 8.93
N LYS A 229 -24.38 9.40 7.69
CA LYS A 229 -25.76 9.03 7.36
C LYS A 229 -26.05 7.56 7.71
N HIS A 230 -25.09 6.66 7.47
CA HIS A 230 -25.26 5.23 7.72
C HIS A 230 -24.78 4.78 9.11
N ASN A 231 -24.02 5.61 9.82
CA ASN A 231 -23.45 5.33 11.15
C ASN A 231 -22.80 3.93 11.28
N PRO A 232 -21.93 3.52 10.35
CA PRO A 232 -21.35 2.17 10.39
C PRO A 232 -20.39 2.01 11.57
N HIS A 233 -19.80 3.10 12.09
CA HIS A 233 -18.89 3.06 13.23
C HIS A 233 -19.57 3.28 14.58
N MET A 234 -20.90 3.47 14.64
CA MET A 234 -21.64 3.46 15.91
C MET A 234 -22.21 2.08 16.19
N CYS A 235 -21.75 1.44 17.26
CA CYS A 235 -22.26 0.12 17.65
C CYS A 235 -23.69 0.24 18.17
N THR A 236 -24.63 -0.34 17.41
CA THR A 236 -26.06 -0.39 17.71
C THR A 236 -26.45 -1.85 17.95
N PRO A 237 -26.96 -2.21 19.15
CA PRO A 237 -27.26 -3.60 19.47
C PRO A 237 -28.16 -4.28 18.42
N ASN A 238 -27.73 -5.44 17.92
CA ASN A 238 -28.47 -6.29 17.00
C ASN A 238 -28.84 -5.66 15.64
N ARG A 239 -28.12 -4.62 15.18
CA ARG A 239 -28.30 -4.12 13.81
C ARG A 239 -27.82 -5.18 12.80
N PRO A 240 -28.68 -5.65 11.88
CA PRO A 240 -28.26 -6.59 10.85
C PRO A 240 -27.41 -5.89 9.79
N ALA A 241 -26.42 -6.61 9.23
CA ALA A 241 -25.75 -6.17 8.00
C ALA A 241 -26.49 -6.73 6.78
N GLU A 242 -26.61 -5.93 5.73
CA GLU A 242 -27.12 -6.39 4.43
C GLU A 242 -26.26 -7.51 3.86
N VAL A 243 -24.94 -7.34 3.90
CA VAL A 243 -23.95 -8.33 3.47
C VAL A 243 -22.99 -8.59 4.63
N LYS A 244 -22.87 -9.84 5.06
CA LYS A 244 -21.87 -10.22 6.06
C LYS A 244 -20.50 -10.35 5.38
N LEU A 245 -19.56 -9.46 5.70
CA LEU A 245 -18.21 -9.57 5.15
C LEU A 245 -17.47 -10.77 5.73
N GLU A 246 -16.76 -11.47 4.85
CA GLU A 246 -15.81 -12.52 5.21
C GLU A 246 -14.65 -11.97 6.04
N ASP A 247 -14.18 -12.78 6.98
CA ASP A 247 -13.04 -12.43 7.82
C ASP A 247 -11.76 -13.00 7.22
N HIS A 248 -11.17 -12.26 6.27
CA HIS A 248 -10.03 -12.76 5.52
C HIS A 248 -8.84 -13.16 6.39
N LEU A 249 -8.64 -12.48 7.52
CA LEU A 249 -7.54 -12.78 8.43
C LEU A 249 -7.76 -14.10 9.14
N ARG A 250 -8.90 -14.28 9.81
CA ARG A 250 -9.16 -15.49 10.62
C ARG A 250 -9.40 -16.71 9.77
N GLU A 251 -10.13 -16.57 8.66
CA GLU A 251 -10.35 -17.68 7.74
C GLU A 251 -9.05 -18.09 7.04
N GLY A 252 -8.21 -17.12 6.65
CA GLY A 252 -6.89 -17.38 6.10
C GLY A 252 -5.94 -18.07 7.08
N MET A 253 -5.96 -17.64 8.35
CA MET A 253 -5.22 -18.30 9.42
C MET A 253 -5.71 -19.74 9.64
N TYR A 254 -7.03 -19.96 9.67
CA TYR A 254 -7.62 -21.29 9.80
C TYR A 254 -7.18 -22.21 8.65
N ILE A 255 -7.25 -21.72 7.41
CA ILE A 255 -6.80 -22.47 6.23
C ILE A 255 -5.32 -22.84 6.37
N LEU A 256 -4.45 -21.87 6.73
CA LEU A 256 -3.02 -22.12 6.87
C LEU A 256 -2.71 -23.16 7.96
N GLN A 257 -3.44 -23.14 9.08
CA GLN A 257 -3.24 -24.08 10.19
C GLN A 257 -3.78 -25.48 9.93
N THR A 258 -4.83 -25.60 9.12
CA THR A 258 -5.50 -26.89 8.83
C THR A 258 -5.00 -27.56 7.57
N THR A 259 -4.33 -26.82 6.68
CA THR A 259 -3.71 -27.39 5.49
C THR A 259 -2.49 -28.23 5.87
N THR A 260 -2.61 -29.55 5.80
CA THR A 260 -1.49 -30.48 5.96
C THR A 260 -0.55 -30.41 4.76
N GLY A 261 0.57 -29.71 4.93
CA GLY A 261 1.62 -29.56 3.93
C GLY A 261 1.46 -28.28 3.10
N ILE A 262 2.30 -27.29 3.37
CA ILE A 262 2.69 -26.33 2.33
C ILE A 262 3.47 -27.19 1.33
N ALA A 263 2.79 -27.71 0.31
CA ALA A 263 3.43 -28.51 -0.71
C ALA A 263 4.66 -27.73 -1.19
N ARG A 264 5.84 -28.35 -1.08
CA ARG A 264 6.94 -28.00 -1.98
C ARG A 264 6.40 -28.30 -3.35
N GLU A 265 5.82 -27.29 -4.02
CA GLU A 265 5.65 -27.34 -5.45
C GLU A 265 7.07 -27.50 -6.00
N THR A 266 7.42 -28.75 -6.29
CA THR A 266 8.54 -29.10 -7.16
C THR A 266 8.45 -28.20 -8.38
N GLU A 267 9.59 -27.64 -8.79
CA GLU A 267 9.76 -26.95 -10.07
C GLU A 267 9.12 -27.77 -11.19
N VAL A 268 7.86 -27.47 -11.51
CA VAL A 268 7.24 -27.95 -12.74
C VAL A 268 7.68 -26.97 -13.79
N THR A 269 8.70 -27.36 -14.52
CA THR A 269 9.04 -26.80 -15.83
C THR A 269 7.79 -26.75 -16.68
N GLY A 270 7.33 -25.53 -16.97
CA GLY A 270 6.52 -25.14 -18.13
C GLY A 270 5.38 -26.07 -18.54
N THR A 271 4.18 -25.75 -18.08
CA THR A 271 3.00 -25.73 -18.96
C THR A 271 2.09 -24.61 -18.51
N ASP A 272 2.10 -23.52 -19.28
CA ASP A 272 1.06 -22.50 -19.26
C ASP A 272 -0.28 -23.20 -19.46
N THR A 273 -1.04 -23.32 -18.37
CA THR A 273 -2.46 -23.63 -18.47
C THR A 273 -3.19 -22.42 -17.94
N GLU A 274 -3.86 -21.76 -18.86
CA GLU A 274 -4.65 -20.55 -18.71
C GLU A 274 -5.66 -20.71 -17.55
N GLU A 275 -5.34 -20.16 -16.39
CA GLU A 275 -6.33 -19.83 -15.38
C GLU A 275 -6.50 -18.32 -15.33
N GLY A 276 -7.50 -17.87 -16.10
CA GLY A 276 -8.01 -16.51 -16.06
C GLY A 276 -7.16 -15.51 -16.84
N GLN A 277 -7.39 -15.45 -18.15
CA GLN A 277 -7.47 -14.16 -18.84
C GLN A 277 -8.62 -13.35 -18.22
N GLY A 278 -8.47 -12.92 -16.96
CA GLY A 278 -8.84 -11.56 -16.66
C GLY A 278 -7.80 -10.77 -17.42
N GLU A 279 -8.24 -10.02 -18.42
CA GLU A 279 -7.42 -9.13 -19.21
C GLU A 279 -6.26 -8.68 -18.32
N ASP A 280 -5.03 -9.06 -18.70
CA ASP A 280 -3.97 -8.08 -18.66
C ASP A 280 -4.48 -6.94 -19.56
N GLU A 281 -5.45 -6.16 -19.06
CA GLU A 281 -5.23 -4.75 -18.95
C GLU A 281 -3.81 -4.75 -18.37
N GLU A 282 -2.81 -4.58 -19.25
CA GLU A 282 -1.87 -3.51 -19.02
C GLU A 282 -2.69 -2.51 -18.23
N LEU A 283 -2.51 -2.53 -16.90
CA LEU A 283 -2.69 -1.32 -16.16
C LEU A 283 -1.70 -0.44 -16.91
N ASP A 284 -2.20 0.22 -17.95
CA ASP A 284 -1.90 1.58 -18.31
C ASP A 284 -2.18 2.35 -17.02
N ILE A 285 -1.35 2.09 -15.99
CA ILE A 285 -0.68 3.15 -15.35
C ILE A 285 0.03 3.80 -16.54
N GLU A 286 -0.65 4.74 -17.19
CA GLU A 286 -0.02 5.92 -17.74
C GLU A 286 0.77 6.49 -16.55
N VAL A 287 1.88 5.85 -16.21
CA VAL A 287 2.90 6.47 -15.43
C VAL A 287 3.49 7.41 -16.45
N ASP A 288 3.00 8.64 -16.45
CA ASP A 288 3.58 9.66 -17.28
C ASP A 288 5.08 9.69 -16.95
N ILE A 289 5.90 9.99 -17.95
CA ILE A 289 7.33 10.27 -17.72
C ILE A 289 7.45 11.29 -16.59
N ASP A 290 6.50 12.23 -16.54
CA ASP A 290 6.36 13.23 -15.50
C ASP A 290 6.05 12.63 -14.11
N ASP A 291 5.27 11.56 -13.96
CA ASP A 291 4.97 10.91 -12.67
C ASP A 291 6.19 10.18 -12.06
N LEU A 292 7.07 9.64 -12.90
CA LEU A 292 8.32 9.01 -12.46
C LEU A 292 9.43 10.04 -12.24
N GLU A 293 9.44 11.13 -13.02
CA GLU A 293 10.40 12.23 -12.89
C GLU A 293 10.05 13.20 -11.76
N ALA A 294 8.77 13.33 -11.40
CA ALA A 294 8.27 14.13 -10.27
C ALA A 294 8.84 13.68 -8.92
N ALA A 295 9.27 12.41 -8.84
CA ALA A 295 9.71 11.75 -7.62
C ALA A 295 11.20 11.99 -7.28
N GLU A 296 12.00 12.67 -8.10
CA GLU A 296 13.34 13.21 -7.74
C GLU A 296 13.21 14.56 -7.00
#